data_AF-T1BBK7-F1
#
_entry.id   AF-T1BBK7-F1
#
_cell.length_a   1.000
_cell.length_b   1.000
_cell.length_c   1.000
_cell.angle_alpha   90.00
_cell.angle_beta   90.00
_cell.angle_gamma   90.00
#
_symmetry.space_group_name_H-M   'P 1'
#
loop_
_entity.id
_entity.type
_entity.pdbx_description
1 polymer ?
#
loop_
_entity_poly.entity_id
_entity_poly.type
_entity_poly.pdbx_seq_one_letter_code
_entity_poly.pdbx_strand_id
1 'polypeptide(L)'
;MLRTDTIQITPEILSLIARIDEFKGAWRALGMLAPDRLSALRRVATIESIGSSTRIEGSKLSDREVEQLLSNLEIKSFATRDEQEVAGYAELMDLVFSSWQDIPLTENHIKQLHQILLRYSEKDAWHRGNY
;
A
#
# COMPACT_ATOMS: atom_id res chain seq x y z
N MET A 1 11.48 22.55 -1.03
CA MET A 1 10.36 23.06 -1.84
C MET A 1 10.49 22.47 -3.23
N LEU A 2 9.44 21.83 -3.76
CA LEU A 2 9.47 21.22 -5.10
C LEU A 2 9.58 22.32 -6.16
N ARG A 3 10.45 22.15 -7.17
CA ARG A 3 10.64 23.10 -8.28
C ARG A 3 9.56 22.90 -9.34
N THR A 4 8.36 23.41 -9.07
CA THR A 4 7.20 23.22 -9.94
C THR A 4 7.36 23.86 -11.32
N ASP A 5 8.23 24.86 -11.44
CA ASP A 5 8.64 25.51 -12.70
C ASP A 5 9.36 24.58 -13.67
N THR A 6 9.88 23.44 -13.19
CA THR A 6 10.55 22.44 -14.03
C THR A 6 9.61 21.39 -14.59
N ILE A 7 8.35 21.35 -14.12
CA ILE A 7 7.36 20.37 -14.56
C ILE A 7 6.81 20.77 -15.93
N GLN A 8 7.14 19.99 -16.95
CA GLN A 8 6.61 20.16 -18.30
C GLN A 8 5.29 19.41 -18.43
N ILE A 9 4.18 20.13 -18.67
CA ILE A 9 2.88 19.52 -18.97
C ILE A 9 2.74 19.41 -20.48
N THR A 10 2.76 18.17 -20.99
CA THR A 10 2.60 17.89 -22.41
C THR A 10 1.15 17.49 -22.74
N PRO A 11 0.73 17.54 -24.02
CA PRO A 11 -0.58 17.03 -24.44
C PRO A 11 -0.83 15.57 -24.05
N GLU A 12 0.22 14.73 -24.05
CA GLU A 12 0.14 13.33 -23.65
C GLU A 12 -0.16 13.21 -22.15
N ILE A 13 0.51 14.01 -21.31
CA ILE A 13 0.23 14.06 -19.87
C ILE A 13 -1.22 14.51 -19.62
N LEU A 14 -1.68 15.55 -20.32
CA LEU A 14 -3.06 16.01 -20.20
C LEU A 14 -4.07 14.94 -20.62
N SER A 15 -3.79 14.20 -21.70
CA SER A 15 -4.63 13.08 -22.15
C SER A 15 -4.70 11.96 -21.11
N LEU A 16 -3.57 11.62 -20.49
CA LEU A 16 -3.53 10.63 -19.41
C LEU A 16 -4.33 11.10 -18.18
N ILE A 17 -4.17 12.35 -17.76
CA ILE A 17 -4.93 12.94 -16.64
C ILE A 17 -6.43 12.91 -16.95
N ALA A 18 -6.84 13.33 -18.14
CA ALA A 18 -8.25 13.34 -18.55
C ALA A 18 -8.88 11.93 -18.51
N ARG A 19 -8.15 10.91 -18.98
CA ARG A 19 -8.61 9.51 -18.92
C ARG A 19 -8.76 9.01 -17.48
N ILE A 20 -7.86 9.39 -16.58
CA ILE A 20 -7.94 9.04 -15.17
C ILE A 20 -9.16 9.72 -14.52
N ASP A 21 -9.40 11.00 -14.84
CA ASP A 21 -10.54 11.75 -14.30
C ASP A 21 -11.89 11.24 -14.79
N GLU A 22 -12.00 10.87 -16.07
CA GLU A 22 -13.20 10.23 -16.62
C GLU A 22 -13.52 8.92 -15.89
N PHE A 23 -12.51 8.05 -15.71
CA PHE A 23 -12.66 6.81 -14.96
C PHE A 23 -13.06 7.07 -13.50
N LYS A 24 -12.42 8.04 -12.83
CA LYS A 24 -12.76 8.43 -11.45
C LYS A 24 -14.20 8.92 -11.32
N GLY A 25 -14.71 9.65 -12.31
CA GLY A 25 -16.11 10.07 -12.39
C GLY A 25 -17.07 8.87 -12.45
N ALA A 26 -16.83 7.94 -13.38
CA ALA A 26 -17.61 6.71 -13.50
C ALA A 26 -17.53 5.83 -12.24
N TRP A 27 -16.33 5.71 -11.65
CA TRP A 27 -16.09 4.93 -10.43
C TRP A 27 -16.87 5.46 -9.23
N ARG A 28 -16.96 6.79 -9.06
CA ARG A 28 -17.77 7.41 -8.00
C ARG A 28 -19.25 7.05 -8.12
N ALA A 29 -19.77 6.92 -9.34
CA ALA A 29 -21.15 6.48 -9.57
C ALA A 29 -21.33 4.97 -9.25
N LEU A 30 -20.34 4.13 -9.55
CA LEU A 30 -20.35 2.69 -9.24
C LEU A 30 -20.23 2.38 -7.74
N GLY A 31 -19.53 3.24 -6.97
CA GLY A 31 -19.26 3.07 -5.54
C GLY A 31 -20.50 2.85 -4.66
N MET A 32 -21.67 3.30 -5.11
CA MET A 32 -22.93 3.17 -4.38
C MET A 32 -23.66 1.83 -4.64
N LEU A 33 -23.27 1.07 -5.67
CA LEU A 33 -24.11 -0.01 -6.22
C LEU A 33 -23.66 -1.43 -5.85
N ALA A 34 -22.43 -1.65 -5.35
CA ALA A 34 -21.92 -3.00 -5.08
C ALA A 34 -20.79 -3.05 -4.01
N PRO A 35 -21.10 -2.84 -2.72
CA PRO A 35 -20.11 -2.82 -1.65
C PRO A 35 -19.25 -4.11 -1.55
N ASP A 36 -19.85 -5.29 -1.74
CA ASP A 36 -19.10 -6.56 -1.69
C ASP A 36 -18.08 -6.70 -2.82
N ARG A 37 -18.42 -6.21 -4.03
CA ARG A 37 -17.48 -6.19 -5.15
C ARG A 37 -16.31 -5.24 -4.88
N LEU A 38 -16.57 -4.10 -4.24
CA LEU A 38 -15.53 -3.15 -3.85
C LEU A 38 -14.60 -3.75 -2.79
N SER A 39 -15.15 -4.49 -1.83
CA SER A 39 -14.35 -5.22 -0.83
C SER A 39 -13.42 -6.25 -1.48
N ALA A 40 -13.95 -7.05 -2.41
CA ALA A 40 -13.16 -8.03 -3.16
C ALA A 40 -12.06 -7.35 -4.00
N LEU A 41 -12.38 -6.26 -4.70
CA LEU A 41 -11.39 -5.49 -5.47
C LEU A 41 -10.32 -4.88 -4.57
N ARG A 42 -10.68 -4.36 -3.39
CA ARG A 42 -9.72 -3.85 -2.40
C ARG A 42 -8.78 -4.96 -1.92
N ARG A 43 -9.30 -6.16 -1.65
CA ARG A 43 -8.48 -7.31 -1.26
C ARG A 43 -7.49 -7.69 -2.36
N VAL A 44 -7.95 -7.82 -3.60
CA VAL A 44 -7.07 -8.11 -4.75
C VAL A 44 -6.01 -7.03 -4.93
N ALA A 45 -6.40 -5.75 -4.91
CA ALA A 45 -5.47 -4.64 -5.05
C ALA A 45 -4.43 -4.60 -3.91
N THR A 46 -4.81 -4.99 -2.70
CA THR A 46 -3.90 -5.07 -1.56
C THR A 46 -2.87 -6.19 -1.76
N ILE A 47 -3.31 -7.38 -2.16
CA ILE A 47 -2.42 -8.52 -2.48
C ILE A 47 -1.41 -8.13 -3.57
N GLU A 48 -1.91 -7.61 -4.69
CA GLU A 48 -1.09 -7.20 -5.84
C GLU A 48 -0.11 -6.09 -5.48
N SER A 49 -0.56 -5.10 -4.69
CA SER A 49 0.29 -3.99 -4.22
C SER A 49 1.41 -4.50 -3.33
N ILE A 50 1.10 -5.32 -2.32
CA ILE A 50 2.10 -5.87 -1.40
C ILE A 50 3.09 -6.74 -2.18
N GLY A 51 2.59 -7.75 -2.92
CA GLY A 51 3.42 -8.69 -3.64
C GLY A 51 4.31 -8.02 -4.69
N SER A 52 3.82 -6.99 -5.38
CA SER A 52 4.63 -6.25 -6.35
C SER A 52 5.70 -5.38 -5.67
N SER A 53 5.34 -4.63 -4.62
CA SER A 53 6.29 -3.79 -3.89
C SER A 53 7.40 -4.60 -3.24
N THR A 54 7.08 -5.70 -2.57
CA THR A 54 8.10 -6.54 -1.92
C THR A 54 8.96 -7.28 -2.93
N ARG A 55 8.43 -7.68 -4.10
CA ARG A 55 9.23 -8.29 -5.18
C ARG A 55 10.26 -7.34 -5.78
N ILE A 56 9.95 -6.03 -5.87
CA ILE A 56 10.94 -5.01 -6.27
C ILE A 56 12.12 -4.99 -5.29
N GLU A 57 11.88 -5.28 -4.01
CA GLU A 57 12.88 -5.34 -2.95
C GLU A 57 13.52 -6.74 -2.77
N GLY A 58 13.13 -7.70 -3.61
CA GLY A 58 13.73 -9.03 -3.71
C GLY A 58 12.95 -10.17 -3.05
N SER A 59 11.71 -9.93 -2.58
CA SER A 59 10.82 -11.00 -2.12
C SER A 59 10.54 -12.01 -3.23
N LYS A 60 10.35 -13.27 -2.87
CA LYS A 60 10.05 -14.37 -3.80
C LYS A 60 8.62 -14.89 -3.72
N LEU A 61 7.80 -14.33 -2.83
CA LEU A 61 6.42 -14.77 -2.64
C LEU A 61 5.58 -14.44 -3.87
N SER A 62 4.79 -15.41 -4.30
CA SER A 62 3.74 -15.26 -5.30
C SER A 62 2.49 -14.61 -4.70
N ASP A 63 1.60 -14.07 -5.54
CA ASP A 63 0.38 -13.41 -5.09
C ASP A 63 -0.54 -14.38 -4.31
N ARG A 64 -0.49 -15.69 -4.64
CA ARG A 64 -1.20 -16.74 -3.88
C ARG A 64 -0.60 -16.95 -2.49
N GLU A 65 0.72 -16.95 -2.36
CA GLU A 65 1.39 -17.09 -1.06
C GLU A 65 1.16 -15.84 -0.20
N VAL A 66 1.18 -14.65 -0.81
CA VAL A 66 0.77 -13.39 -0.16
C VAL A 66 -0.66 -13.52 0.34
N GLU A 67 -1.62 -13.93 -0.50
CA GLU A 67 -3.02 -14.08 -0.08
C GLU A 67 -3.19 -15.08 1.08
N GLN A 68 -2.48 -16.21 1.04
CA GLN A 68 -2.50 -17.21 2.12
C GLN A 68 -1.95 -16.63 3.42
N LEU A 69 -0.88 -15.84 3.35
CA LEU A 69 -0.32 -15.17 4.51
C LEU A 69 -1.31 -14.16 5.10
N LEU A 70 -1.92 -13.33 4.24
CA LEU A 70 -2.91 -12.34 4.68
C LEU A 70 -4.16 -12.97 5.31
N SER A 71 -4.57 -14.14 4.80
CA SER A 71 -5.73 -14.87 5.34
C SER A 71 -5.46 -15.48 6.72
N ASN A 72 -4.18 -15.63 7.10
CA ASN A 72 -3.72 -16.25 8.35
C ASN A 72 -3.04 -15.25 9.30
N LEU A 73 -3.18 -13.94 9.09
CA LEU A 73 -2.50 -12.88 9.85
C LEU A 73 -2.73 -12.92 11.38
N GLU A 74 -3.75 -13.64 11.86
CA GLU A 74 -3.94 -13.90 13.30
C GLU A 74 -2.79 -14.73 13.92
N ILE A 75 -2.09 -15.51 13.09
CA ILE A 75 -0.92 -16.29 13.47
C ILE A 75 0.33 -15.39 13.36
N LYS A 76 0.76 -14.84 14.50
CA LYS A 76 1.89 -13.88 14.60
C LYS A 76 3.29 -14.51 14.48
N SER A 77 3.44 -15.67 13.86
CA SER A 77 4.76 -16.28 13.62
C SER A 77 5.07 -16.27 12.13
N PHE A 78 6.02 -15.41 11.73
CA PHE A 78 6.53 -15.32 10.37
C PHE A 78 7.90 -15.99 10.32
N ALA A 79 8.03 -17.04 9.50
CA ALA A 79 9.22 -17.87 9.42
C ALA A 79 10.30 -17.27 8.53
N THR A 80 9.90 -16.44 7.56
CA THR A 80 10.81 -15.86 6.57
C THR A 80 10.79 -14.34 6.60
N ARG A 81 11.89 -13.72 6.15
CA ARG A 81 11.98 -12.27 5.95
C ARG A 81 10.87 -11.77 5.03
N ASP A 82 10.62 -12.48 3.93
CA ASP A 82 9.61 -12.11 2.95
C ASP A 82 8.21 -12.09 3.58
N GLU A 83 7.88 -13.06 4.44
CA GLU A 83 6.62 -13.07 5.20
C GLU A 83 6.52 -11.89 6.17
N GLN A 84 7.61 -11.56 6.87
CA GLN A 84 7.65 -10.41 7.79
C GLN A 84 7.37 -9.09 7.05
N GLU A 85 7.97 -8.90 5.87
CA GLU A 85 7.79 -7.70 5.04
C GLU A 85 6.36 -7.61 4.49
N VAL A 86 5.81 -8.71 3.98
CA VAL A 86 4.42 -8.76 3.49
C VAL A 86 3.43 -8.44 4.62
N ALA A 87 3.62 -9.01 5.80
CA ALA A 87 2.75 -8.76 6.95
C ALA A 87 2.81 -7.31 7.44
N GLY A 88 4.01 -6.73 7.52
CA GLY A 88 4.19 -5.34 7.93
C GLY A 88 3.58 -4.34 6.93
N TYR A 89 3.74 -4.60 5.63
CA TYR A 89 3.13 -3.79 4.58
C TYR A 89 1.60 -3.90 4.63
N ALA A 90 1.06 -5.10 4.78
CA ALA A 90 -0.38 -5.30 4.88
C ALA A 90 -1.00 -4.52 6.03
N GLU A 91 -0.39 -4.62 7.22
CA GLU A 91 -0.86 -3.90 8.41
C GLU A 91 -0.77 -2.38 8.22
N LEU A 92 0.30 -1.89 7.60
CA LEU A 92 0.42 -0.47 7.23
C LEU A 92 -0.70 -0.04 6.29
N MET A 93 -0.96 -0.80 5.23
CA MET A 93 -1.99 -0.44 4.24
C MET A 93 -3.38 -0.47 4.83
N ASP A 94 -3.69 -1.42 5.72
CA ASP A 94 -4.97 -1.44 6.42
C ASP A 94 -5.18 -0.21 7.29
N LEU A 95 -4.14 0.25 7.99
CA LEU A 95 -4.20 1.52 8.74
C LEU A 95 -4.43 2.71 7.80
N VAL A 96 -3.65 2.83 6.73
CA VAL A 96 -3.78 3.94 5.77
C VAL A 96 -5.18 3.93 5.16
N PHE A 97 -5.66 2.80 4.65
CA PHE A 97 -6.97 2.75 4.02
C PHE A 97 -8.14 3.00 4.99
N SER A 98 -8.01 2.59 6.25
CA SER A 98 -9.07 2.80 7.26
C SER A 98 -9.09 4.22 7.82
N SER A 99 -7.93 4.87 7.91
CA SER A 99 -7.76 6.07 8.75
C SER A 99 -6.97 7.21 8.08
N TRP A 100 -6.76 7.19 6.75
CA TRP A 100 -5.95 8.20 6.05
C TRP A 100 -6.36 9.65 6.33
N GLN A 101 -7.65 9.91 6.60
CA GLN A 101 -8.16 11.25 6.89
C GLN A 101 -7.60 11.81 8.20
N ASP A 102 -7.26 10.92 9.14
CA ASP A 102 -6.75 11.25 10.46
C ASP A 102 -5.22 11.18 10.54
N ILE A 103 -4.53 10.92 9.41
CA ILE A 103 -3.07 10.79 9.34
C ILE A 103 -2.49 11.99 8.59
N PRO A 104 -2.29 13.15 9.25
CA PRO A 104 -1.68 14.31 8.60
C PRO A 104 -0.22 14.03 8.24
N LEU A 105 0.17 14.46 7.03
CA LEU A 105 1.52 14.26 6.52
C LEU A 105 2.54 15.09 7.31
N THR A 106 3.15 14.45 8.29
CA THR A 106 4.18 15.01 9.17
C THR A 106 5.29 14.00 9.34
N GLU A 107 6.50 14.46 9.66
CA GLU A 107 7.64 13.57 9.92
C GLU A 107 7.30 12.50 10.98
N ASN A 108 6.61 12.90 12.05
CA ASN A 108 6.24 11.98 13.11
C ASN A 108 5.29 10.87 12.64
N HIS A 109 4.26 11.22 11.85
CA HIS A 109 3.37 10.20 11.28
C HIS A 109 4.12 9.31 10.28
N ILE A 110 5.03 9.85 9.46
CA ILE A 110 5.87 9.04 8.57
C ILE A 110 6.70 8.03 9.37
N LYS A 111 7.32 8.47 10.48
CA LYS A 111 8.08 7.57 11.38
C LYS A 111 7.18 6.50 12.00
N GLN A 112 5.97 6.83 12.41
CA GLN A 112 5.00 5.84 12.93
C GLN A 112 4.60 4.81 11.86
N LEU A 113 4.31 5.26 10.64
CA LEU A 113 4.03 4.38 9.49
C LEU A 113 5.24 3.46 9.21
N HIS A 114 6.46 4.01 9.29
CA HIS A 114 7.69 3.22 9.17
C HIS A 114 7.84 2.17 10.30
N GLN A 115 7.45 2.50 11.54
CA GLN A 115 7.45 1.53 12.65
C GLN A 115 6.48 0.37 12.39
N ILE A 116 5.32 0.67 11.82
CA ILE A 116 4.31 -0.34 11.48
C ILE A 116 4.82 -1.22 10.34
N LEU A 117 5.34 -0.60 9.28
CA LEU A 117 5.90 -1.30 8.12
C LEU A 117 6.96 -2.32 8.53
N LEU A 118 7.85 -1.94 9.45
CA LEU A 118 8.97 -2.78 9.87
C LEU A 118 8.68 -3.59 11.14
N ARG A 119 7.44 -3.62 11.63
CA ARG A 119 7.07 -4.22 12.93
C ARG A 119 7.58 -5.66 13.10
N TYR A 120 7.53 -6.44 12.03
CA TYR A 120 7.94 -7.84 12.03
C TYR A 120 9.35 -8.07 11.50
N SER A 121 9.97 -7.07 10.85
CA SER A 121 11.34 -7.20 10.33
C SER A 121 12.34 -7.20 11.47
N GLU A 122 12.97 -8.34 11.71
CA GLU A 122 14.07 -8.48 12.68
C GLU A 122 15.35 -7.80 12.19
N LYS A 123 15.63 -7.92 10.88
CA LYS A 123 16.81 -7.33 10.22
C LYS A 123 16.84 -5.81 10.37
N ASP A 124 15.68 -5.18 10.26
CA ASP A 124 15.52 -3.72 10.22
C ASP A 124 15.11 -3.13 11.57
N ALA A 125 15.14 -3.93 12.64
CA ALA A 125 14.74 -3.50 13.98
C ALA A 125 15.53 -2.28 14.48
N TRP A 126 16.79 -2.13 14.07
CA TRP A 126 17.68 -1.07 14.54
C TRP A 126 17.28 0.34 14.06
N HIS A 127 16.64 0.46 12.88
CA HIS A 127 16.20 1.76 12.32
C HIS A 127 14.68 1.94 12.33
N ARG A 128 13.93 1.00 12.91
CA ARG A 128 12.47 1.03 12.98
C ARG A 128 11.97 2.35 13.58
N GLY A 129 11.32 3.17 12.76
CA GLY A 129 10.81 4.49 13.14
C GLY A 129 11.83 5.60 13.28
N ASN A 130 13.08 5.36 12.87
CA ASN A 130 14.21 6.29 12.99
C ASN A 130 14.89 6.47 11.63
N TYR A 131 15.94 7.30 11.62
CA TYR A 131 16.82 7.54 10.47
C TYR A 131 18.00 6.56 10.46
#